data_AF-A0A6L4ZPU4-F1
#
_entry.id   AF-A0A6L4ZPU4-F1
#
_cell.length_a   1.000
_cell.length_b   1.000
_cell.length_c   1.000
_cell.angle_alpha   90.00
_cell.angle_beta   90.00
_cell.angle_gamma   90.00
#
_symmetry.space_group_name_H-M   'P 1'
#
loop_
_entity.id
_entity.type
_entity.pdbx_description
1 polymer ?
#
loop_
_entity_poly.entity_id
_entity_poly.type
_entity_poly.pdbx_seq_one_letter_code
_entity_poly.pdbx_strand_id
1 'polypeptide(L)'
;MSTTRRLKEAGLIHPPSFVPHNIHYETIMGSVAYGVSSDTSDMDVYGFCIPPKDMIFPHLAGEILGFGSQIKRFEQYQEHHILDKSALAGSGRTYDITIYSIIKYVQLCMENNPNMIDSLFTPANCVLHITKVGNMVRESRHMFLHKGSWHKFKGYAYSQLHKMTTKNPVGHRVEIREAYGFDVKFAYHVVRLLNEVEQILIEGDIDLQRNREQLKSIRRGEWKEEEIREYFANKERDLEKLYVESKLPHSPDEAKIKKLLLECLEEHYGNLEDCIINPDAAISALREIQTALEKVKDLI
;
A
#
# COMPACT_ATOMS: atom_id res chain seq x y z
N MET A 1 11.66 3.55 -17.07
CA MET A 1 12.62 4.06 -16.05
C MET A 1 11.80 4.63 -14.91
N SER A 2 12.09 4.26 -13.67
CA SER A 2 11.32 4.70 -12.51
C SER A 2 11.50 6.20 -12.21
N THR A 3 10.52 6.80 -11.54
CA THR A 3 10.54 8.20 -11.09
C THR A 3 11.66 8.41 -10.08
N THR A 4 11.84 7.51 -9.12
CA THR A 4 12.94 7.59 -8.15
C THR A 4 14.30 7.57 -8.88
N ARG A 5 14.47 6.70 -9.88
CA ARG A 5 15.71 6.66 -10.65
C ARG A 5 15.97 7.97 -11.41
N ARG A 6 14.95 8.50 -12.09
CA ARG A 6 15.03 9.79 -12.78
C ARG A 6 15.44 10.93 -11.85
N LEU A 7 14.81 11.02 -10.67
CA LEU A 7 15.10 12.08 -9.70
C LEU A 7 16.50 11.91 -9.09
N LYS A 8 16.97 10.67 -8.91
CA LYS A 8 18.36 10.39 -8.50
C LYS A 8 19.37 10.82 -9.56
N GLU A 9 19.13 10.49 -10.83
CA GLU A 9 20.00 10.89 -11.95
C GLU A 9 20.04 12.42 -12.10
N ALA A 10 18.96 13.12 -11.75
CA ALA A 10 18.91 14.58 -11.68
C ALA A 10 19.57 15.19 -10.43
N GLY A 11 20.08 14.37 -9.50
CA GLY A 11 20.70 14.82 -8.26
C GLY A 11 19.73 15.43 -7.23
N LEU A 12 18.42 15.19 -7.38
CA LEU A 12 17.39 15.77 -6.52
C LEU A 12 17.13 14.97 -5.24
N ILE A 13 17.56 13.71 -5.20
CA ILE A 13 17.31 12.80 -4.08
C ILE A 13 18.52 11.89 -3.77
N HIS A 14 18.54 11.30 -2.56
CA HIS A 14 19.67 10.52 -2.07
C HIS A 14 19.30 9.13 -1.49
N PRO A 15 18.63 8.25 -2.26
CA PRO A 15 18.37 6.88 -1.83
C PRO A 15 19.66 6.04 -1.71
N PRO A 16 19.64 4.93 -0.94
CA PRO A 16 20.67 3.91 -1.01
C PRO A 16 20.94 3.47 -2.45
N SER A 17 22.20 3.18 -2.79
CA SER A 17 22.66 2.97 -4.16
C SER A 17 21.92 1.87 -4.93
N PHE A 18 21.45 0.83 -4.24
CA PHE A 18 20.69 -0.26 -4.84
C PHE A 18 19.24 0.10 -5.18
N VAL A 19 18.62 1.05 -4.46
CA VAL A 19 17.18 1.33 -4.58
C VAL A 19 16.79 1.75 -6.00
N PRO A 20 17.43 2.74 -6.66
CA PRO A 20 17.08 3.15 -8.03
C PRO A 20 17.10 2.02 -9.07
N HIS A 21 17.89 0.97 -8.83
CA HIS A 21 18.10 -0.14 -9.76
C HIS A 21 17.20 -1.35 -9.47
N ASN A 22 16.66 -1.44 -8.26
CA ASN A 22 15.87 -2.59 -7.81
C ASN A 22 14.39 -2.26 -7.57
N ILE A 23 13.89 -1.14 -8.11
CA ILE A 23 12.47 -0.78 -8.02
C ILE A 23 11.64 -1.63 -8.98
N HIS A 24 10.62 -2.27 -8.42
CA HIS A 24 9.73 -3.17 -9.17
C HIS A 24 8.34 -2.60 -9.40
N TYR A 25 7.95 -1.62 -8.58
CA TYR A 25 6.65 -0.96 -8.66
C TYR A 25 6.74 0.48 -8.13
N GLU A 26 6.16 1.42 -8.86
CA GLU A 26 5.87 2.79 -8.41
C GLU A 26 4.50 3.22 -8.92
N THR A 27 3.73 3.86 -8.05
CA THR A 27 2.44 4.44 -8.37
C THR A 27 2.28 5.80 -7.70
N ILE A 28 1.52 6.67 -8.35
CA ILE A 28 0.98 7.87 -7.73
C ILE A 28 -0.07 7.44 -6.71
N MET A 29 0.01 8.02 -5.52
CA MET A 29 -0.92 7.86 -4.39
C MET A 29 -1.57 9.20 -4.07
N GLY A 30 -2.26 9.25 -2.92
CA GLY A 30 -2.81 10.50 -2.41
C GLY A 30 -3.87 11.09 -3.33
N SER A 31 -3.98 12.41 -3.34
CA SER A 31 -5.13 13.10 -3.93
C SER A 31 -5.34 12.82 -5.42
N VAL A 32 -4.26 12.54 -6.17
CA VAL A 32 -4.35 12.19 -7.61
C VAL A 32 -4.98 10.82 -7.79
N ALA A 33 -4.58 9.81 -7.01
CA ALA A 33 -5.13 8.46 -7.10
C ALA A 33 -6.64 8.44 -6.78
N TYR A 34 -7.07 9.20 -5.76
CA TYR A 34 -8.50 9.35 -5.40
C TYR A 34 -9.29 10.28 -6.34
N GLY A 35 -8.64 10.90 -7.33
CA GLY A 35 -9.30 11.83 -8.24
C GLY A 35 -9.79 13.12 -7.57
N VAL A 36 -9.16 13.52 -6.46
CA VAL A 36 -9.48 14.73 -5.68
C VAL A 36 -8.33 15.75 -5.68
N SER A 37 -7.33 15.59 -6.54
CA SER A 37 -6.20 16.52 -6.67
C SER A 37 -6.63 17.87 -7.23
N SER A 38 -5.88 18.91 -6.85
CA SER A 38 -5.86 20.23 -7.47
C SER A 38 -4.57 20.41 -8.28
N ASP A 39 -4.50 21.45 -9.11
CA ASP A 39 -3.30 21.78 -9.93
C ASP A 39 -2.03 22.03 -9.08
N THR A 40 -2.21 22.31 -7.79
CA THR A 40 -1.15 22.55 -6.81
C THR A 40 -0.79 21.34 -5.95
N SER A 41 -1.39 20.18 -6.20
CA SER A 41 -1.18 19.01 -5.35
C SER A 41 0.22 18.40 -5.56
N ASP A 42 0.91 18.15 -4.45
CA ASP A 42 2.16 17.38 -4.44
C ASP A 42 1.94 15.98 -5.02
N MET A 43 2.99 15.42 -5.60
CA MET A 43 2.99 14.05 -6.12
C MET A 43 3.47 13.07 -5.07
N ASP A 44 2.53 12.42 -4.42
CA ASP A 44 2.80 11.27 -3.58
C ASP A 44 3.17 10.06 -4.45
N VAL A 45 4.42 9.60 -4.41
CA VAL A 45 4.91 8.43 -5.14
C VAL A 45 5.25 7.33 -4.16
N TYR A 46 4.53 6.22 -4.26
CA TYR A 46 4.73 5.04 -3.42
C TYR A 46 5.23 3.91 -4.29
N GLY A 47 6.09 3.06 -3.75
CA GLY A 47 6.59 1.92 -4.49
C GLY A 47 7.30 0.92 -3.60
N PHE A 48 7.77 -0.16 -4.21
CA PHE A 48 8.66 -1.09 -3.54
C PHE A 48 9.85 -1.47 -4.41
N CYS A 49 10.95 -1.77 -3.72
CA CYS A 49 12.14 -2.35 -4.29
C CYS A 49 12.45 -3.69 -3.62
N ILE A 50 13.29 -4.48 -4.28
CA ILE A 50 13.88 -5.67 -3.67
C ILE A 50 15.31 -5.33 -3.23
N PRO A 51 15.61 -5.33 -1.92
CA PRO A 51 16.97 -5.13 -1.43
C PRO A 51 17.97 -6.17 -1.97
N PRO A 52 19.29 -6.00 -1.78
CA PRO A 52 20.25 -7.08 -1.99
C PRO A 52 19.92 -8.34 -1.19
N LYS A 53 20.28 -9.52 -1.72
CA LYS A 53 19.91 -10.83 -1.18
C LYS A 53 20.35 -11.00 0.28
N ASP A 54 21.56 -10.56 0.61
CA ASP A 54 22.15 -10.58 1.95
C ASP A 54 21.45 -9.66 2.96
N MET A 55 20.71 -8.64 2.49
CA MET A 55 19.89 -7.80 3.38
C MET A 55 18.56 -8.48 3.76
N ILE A 56 17.99 -9.30 2.89
CA ILE A 56 16.77 -10.08 3.16
C ILE A 56 17.09 -11.37 3.91
N PHE A 57 18.22 -12.01 3.58
CA PHE A 57 18.69 -13.27 4.16
C PHE A 57 20.02 -13.03 4.90
N PRO A 58 19.98 -12.56 6.16
CA PRO A 58 21.14 -12.02 6.85
C PRO A 58 22.21 -13.06 7.19
N HIS A 59 21.80 -14.32 7.26
CA HIS A 59 22.72 -15.44 7.43
C HIS A 59 23.75 -15.55 6.29
N LEU A 60 23.41 -15.06 5.08
CA LEU A 60 24.34 -14.99 3.96
C LEU A 60 25.46 -13.96 4.19
N ALA A 61 25.24 -12.97 5.06
CA ALA A 61 26.24 -12.01 5.52
C ALA A 61 26.96 -12.47 6.80
N GLY A 62 26.72 -13.71 7.26
CA GLY A 62 27.28 -14.25 8.50
C GLY A 62 26.58 -13.77 9.77
N GLU A 63 25.40 -13.15 9.65
CA GLU A 63 24.63 -12.73 10.83
C GLU A 63 23.98 -13.93 11.52
N ILE A 64 24.16 -14.03 12.83
CA ILE A 64 23.44 -14.98 13.69
C ILE A 64 22.41 -14.20 14.50
N LEU A 65 21.13 -14.54 14.31
CA LEU A 65 20.04 -13.85 14.99
C LEU A 65 20.22 -13.89 16.52
N GLY A 66 20.20 -12.71 17.15
CA GLY A 66 20.36 -12.56 18.59
C GLY A 66 21.80 -12.56 19.11
N PHE A 67 22.81 -12.68 18.25
CA PHE A 67 24.23 -12.67 18.64
C PHE A 67 24.99 -11.52 17.98
N GLY A 68 25.72 -10.74 18.79
CA GLY A 68 26.56 -9.64 18.29
C GLY A 68 25.77 -8.47 17.71
N SER A 69 26.41 -7.74 16.78
CA SER A 69 25.79 -6.61 16.08
C SER A 69 24.91 -7.09 14.94
N GLN A 70 23.63 -6.76 15.00
CA GLN A 70 22.67 -7.12 13.94
C GLN A 70 22.65 -6.05 12.85
N ILE A 71 22.55 -6.47 11.58
CA ILE A 71 22.51 -5.55 10.46
C ILE A 71 21.18 -4.80 10.49
N LYS A 72 21.23 -3.48 10.34
CA LYS A 72 20.03 -2.66 10.21
C LYS A 72 19.30 -3.00 8.90
N ARG A 73 18.12 -3.60 9.01
CA ARG A 73 17.29 -3.94 7.85
C ARG A 73 16.83 -2.68 7.13
N PHE A 74 16.87 -2.73 5.80
CA PHE A 74 16.23 -1.72 4.97
C PHE A 74 14.72 -1.97 4.97
N GLU A 75 13.98 -1.09 5.63
CA GLU A 75 12.52 -1.14 5.69
C GLU A 75 11.88 -0.26 4.61
N GLN A 76 12.37 0.97 4.48
CA GLN A 76 11.92 1.94 3.50
C GLN A 76 12.94 3.06 3.32
N TYR A 77 12.86 3.73 2.18
CA TYR A 77 13.46 5.02 1.90
C TYR A 77 12.32 6.04 1.70
N GLN A 78 12.44 7.22 2.32
CA GLN A 78 11.44 8.28 2.19
C GLN A 78 12.12 9.65 2.12
N GLU A 79 11.61 10.51 1.26
CA GLU A 79 12.07 11.90 1.13
C GLU A 79 10.88 12.76 0.65
N HIS A 80 10.64 13.88 1.32
CA HIS A 80 9.47 14.75 1.13
C HIS A 80 9.87 16.10 0.56
N HIS A 81 8.93 16.80 -0.07
CA HIS A 81 9.08 18.15 -0.60
C HIS A 81 10.21 18.30 -1.63
N ILE A 82 10.40 17.28 -2.46
CA ILE A 82 11.42 17.25 -3.52
C ILE A 82 10.94 18.11 -4.69
N LEU A 83 11.55 19.28 -4.88
CA LEU A 83 11.21 20.18 -5.98
C LEU A 83 12.00 19.84 -7.25
N ASP A 84 11.31 19.31 -8.25
CA ASP A 84 11.83 19.17 -9.62
C ASP A 84 11.35 20.35 -10.47
N LYS A 85 12.19 21.39 -10.59
CA LYS A 85 11.89 22.59 -11.37
C LYS A 85 11.77 22.31 -12.88
N SER A 86 12.37 21.23 -13.36
CA SER A 86 12.39 20.88 -14.78
C SER A 86 11.12 20.15 -15.24
N ALA A 87 10.37 19.60 -14.29
CA ALA A 87 9.12 18.90 -14.57
C ALA A 87 8.08 19.80 -15.27
N LEU A 88 7.17 19.16 -16.01
CA LEU A 88 6.03 19.82 -16.68
C LEU A 88 6.46 20.99 -17.58
N ALA A 89 7.44 20.76 -18.45
CA ALA A 89 8.00 21.77 -19.35
C ALA A 89 8.49 23.04 -18.63
N GLY A 90 9.00 22.89 -17.40
CA GLY A 90 9.57 23.98 -16.62
C GLY A 90 8.60 24.68 -15.66
N SER A 91 7.33 24.25 -15.57
CA SER A 91 6.43 24.77 -14.53
C SER A 91 6.75 24.23 -13.13
N GLY A 92 7.59 23.20 -13.05
CA GLY A 92 8.03 22.58 -11.81
C GLY A 92 6.98 21.65 -11.20
N ARG A 93 7.46 20.73 -10.35
CA ARG A 93 6.60 19.82 -9.58
C ARG A 93 7.27 19.38 -8.29
N THR A 94 6.49 19.26 -7.23
CA THR A 94 6.93 18.73 -5.94
C THR A 94 6.57 17.25 -5.81
N TYR A 95 7.50 16.45 -5.30
CA TYR A 95 7.32 15.02 -5.06
C TYR A 95 7.54 14.66 -3.58
N ASP A 96 6.73 13.74 -3.10
CA ASP A 96 6.93 13.01 -1.86
C ASP A 96 7.13 11.54 -2.22
N ILE A 97 8.32 10.99 -2.00
CA ILE A 97 8.66 9.62 -2.39
C ILE A 97 8.74 8.74 -1.17
N THR A 98 8.10 7.57 -1.24
CA THR A 98 8.30 6.49 -0.27
C THR A 98 8.46 5.16 -1.00
N ILE A 99 9.66 4.57 -0.92
CA ILE A 99 10.00 3.27 -1.49
C ILE A 99 10.23 2.27 -0.37
N TYR A 100 9.38 1.25 -0.28
CA TYR A 100 9.47 0.19 0.73
C TYR A 100 10.35 -0.96 0.25
N SER A 101 10.95 -1.69 1.20
CA SER A 101 11.35 -3.07 0.92
C SER A 101 10.12 -3.90 0.57
N ILE A 102 10.24 -4.83 -0.39
CA ILE A 102 9.15 -5.75 -0.74
C ILE A 102 8.60 -6.49 0.49
N ILE A 103 9.46 -6.82 1.46
CA ILE A 103 9.08 -7.53 2.69
C ILE A 103 8.08 -6.67 3.48
N LYS A 104 8.44 -5.42 3.78
CA LYS A 104 7.58 -4.49 4.48
C LYS A 104 6.33 -4.15 3.68
N TYR A 105 6.46 -3.99 2.37
CA TYR A 105 5.35 -3.66 1.49
C TYR A 105 4.27 -4.76 1.51
N VAL A 106 4.67 -6.02 1.29
CA VAL A 106 3.77 -7.19 1.30
C VAL A 106 3.16 -7.39 2.69
N GLN A 107 3.94 -7.23 3.76
CA GLN A 107 3.43 -7.29 5.14
C GLN A 107 2.32 -6.24 5.37
N LEU A 108 2.54 -4.99 4.99
CA LEU A 108 1.56 -3.92 5.20
C LEU A 108 0.30 -4.13 4.35
N CYS A 109 0.42 -4.66 3.13
CA CYS A 109 -0.73 -5.04 2.30
C CYS A 109 -1.50 -6.21 2.94
N MET A 110 -0.80 -7.24 3.43
CA MET A 110 -1.39 -8.37 4.13
C MET A 110 -2.16 -7.96 5.39
N GLU A 111 -1.66 -6.95 6.12
CA GLU A 111 -2.36 -6.37 7.25
C GLU A 111 -3.51 -5.42 6.88
N ASN A 112 -3.76 -5.23 5.58
CA ASN A 112 -4.74 -4.28 5.04
C ASN A 112 -4.55 -2.88 5.62
N ASN A 113 -3.28 -2.43 5.72
CA ASN A 113 -2.98 -1.06 6.12
C ASN A 113 -3.59 -0.09 5.08
N PRO A 114 -4.50 0.83 5.46
CA PRO A 114 -5.24 1.66 4.51
C PRO A 114 -4.34 2.52 3.62
N ASN A 115 -3.16 2.91 4.09
CA ASN A 115 -2.25 3.73 3.30
C ASN A 115 -1.41 2.92 2.30
N MET A 116 -1.39 1.59 2.45
CA MET A 116 -0.59 0.70 1.63
C MET A 116 -1.43 -0.17 0.70
N ILE A 117 -2.55 -0.73 1.18
CA ILE A 117 -3.39 -1.61 0.37
C ILE A 117 -3.91 -0.89 -0.88
N ASP A 118 -4.29 0.37 -0.73
CA ASP A 118 -4.77 1.24 -1.82
C ASP A 118 -3.75 1.36 -2.95
N SER A 119 -2.45 1.25 -2.65
CA SER A 119 -1.41 1.30 -3.68
C SER A 119 -1.48 0.15 -4.67
N LEU A 120 -2.12 -0.98 -4.35
CA LEU A 120 -2.37 -2.08 -5.29
C LEU A 120 -3.58 -1.83 -6.21
N PHE A 121 -4.48 -0.92 -5.82
CA PHE A 121 -5.74 -0.63 -6.50
C PHE A 121 -5.75 0.73 -7.19
N THR A 122 -4.60 1.41 -7.24
CA THR A 122 -4.49 2.68 -7.96
C THR A 122 -4.90 2.53 -9.42
N PRO A 123 -5.56 3.51 -10.04
CA PRO A 123 -5.89 3.45 -11.47
C PRO A 123 -4.65 3.26 -12.35
N ALA A 124 -4.82 2.67 -13.54
CA ALA A 124 -3.70 2.36 -14.44
C ALA A 124 -2.86 3.60 -14.83
N ASN A 125 -3.49 4.77 -14.98
CA ASN A 125 -2.81 6.03 -15.26
C ASN A 125 -1.99 6.58 -14.07
N CYS A 126 -2.13 6.00 -12.88
CA CYS A 126 -1.30 6.31 -11.72
C CYS A 126 -0.05 5.43 -11.64
N VAL A 127 0.03 4.32 -12.38
CA VAL A 127 1.20 3.44 -12.37
C VAL A 127 2.34 4.10 -13.16
N LEU A 128 3.42 4.45 -12.47
CA LEU A 128 4.57 5.16 -13.05
C LEU A 128 5.64 4.20 -13.58
N HIS A 129 5.81 3.07 -12.88
CA HIS A 129 6.75 2.03 -13.26
C HIS A 129 6.30 0.70 -12.70
N ILE A 130 6.33 -0.35 -13.52
CA ILE A 130 6.00 -1.70 -13.09
C ILE A 130 6.82 -2.71 -13.89
N THR A 131 7.36 -3.70 -13.18
CA THR A 131 8.12 -4.81 -13.76
C THR A 131 7.30 -6.09 -13.69
N LYS A 132 7.83 -7.23 -14.17
CA LYS A 132 7.18 -8.54 -14.00
C LYS A 132 6.88 -8.87 -12.53
N VAL A 133 7.82 -8.67 -11.63
CA VAL A 133 7.62 -8.80 -10.17
C VAL A 133 6.50 -7.87 -9.67
N GLY A 134 6.50 -6.60 -10.11
CA GLY A 134 5.45 -5.66 -9.75
C GLY A 134 4.05 -6.13 -10.20
N ASN A 135 3.95 -6.68 -11.42
CA ASN A 135 2.72 -7.27 -11.93
C ASN A 135 2.29 -8.51 -11.13
N MET A 136 3.21 -9.38 -10.71
CA MET A 136 2.88 -10.55 -9.87
C MET A 136 2.16 -10.13 -8.60
N VAL A 137 2.67 -9.10 -7.90
CA VAL A 137 2.05 -8.58 -6.68
C VAL A 137 0.71 -7.90 -6.99
N ARG A 138 0.69 -7.01 -7.98
CA ARG A 138 -0.48 -6.19 -8.30
C ARG A 138 -1.64 -6.98 -8.88
N GLU A 139 -1.40 -7.99 -9.71
CA GLU A 139 -2.45 -8.86 -10.24
C GLU A 139 -3.00 -9.81 -9.18
N SER A 140 -2.24 -10.06 -8.12
CA SER A 140 -2.69 -10.82 -6.96
C SER A 140 -3.40 -9.98 -5.89
N ARG A 141 -3.66 -8.69 -6.14
CA ARG A 141 -4.17 -7.70 -5.15
C ARG A 141 -5.39 -8.17 -4.34
N HIS A 142 -6.33 -8.88 -4.96
CA HIS A 142 -7.54 -9.35 -4.28
C HIS A 142 -7.27 -10.40 -3.21
N MET A 143 -6.17 -11.17 -3.31
CA MET A 143 -5.81 -12.18 -2.30
C MET A 143 -5.46 -11.57 -0.95
N PHE A 144 -5.08 -10.28 -0.93
CA PHE A 144 -4.74 -9.58 0.30
C PHE A 144 -5.98 -9.17 1.08
N LEU A 145 -7.16 -9.04 0.45
CA LEU A 145 -8.34 -8.50 1.10
C LEU A 145 -8.99 -9.50 2.05
N HIS A 146 -9.29 -9.06 3.27
CA HIS A 146 -9.93 -9.88 4.30
C HIS A 146 -10.76 -9.02 5.27
N LYS A 147 -11.62 -9.66 6.07
CA LYS A 147 -12.53 -8.98 7.01
C LYS A 147 -11.81 -8.15 8.08
N GLY A 148 -10.57 -8.51 8.40
CA GLY A 148 -9.74 -7.78 9.35
C GLY A 148 -9.38 -6.35 8.90
N SER A 149 -9.60 -6.00 7.62
CA SER A 149 -9.60 -4.61 7.15
C SER A 149 -10.50 -3.71 8.00
N TRP A 150 -11.69 -4.19 8.42
CA TRP A 150 -12.62 -3.39 9.22
C TRP A 150 -11.95 -2.77 10.45
N HIS A 151 -11.27 -3.58 11.26
CA HIS A 151 -10.65 -3.10 12.50
C HIS A 151 -9.55 -2.07 12.24
N LYS A 152 -8.72 -2.27 11.20
CA LYS A 152 -7.64 -1.35 10.83
C LYS A 152 -8.23 -0.03 10.33
N PHE A 153 -9.15 -0.07 9.36
CA PHE A 153 -9.77 1.12 8.79
C PHE A 153 -10.57 1.91 9.85
N LYS A 154 -11.33 1.21 10.69
CA LYS A 154 -12.05 1.78 11.84
C LYS A 154 -11.12 2.55 12.77
N GLY A 155 -10.02 1.92 13.20
CA GLY A 155 -9.04 2.55 14.09
C GLY A 155 -8.41 3.81 13.48
N TYR A 156 -8.09 3.79 12.19
CA TYR A 156 -7.62 4.98 11.47
C TYR A 156 -8.69 6.06 11.39
N ALA A 157 -9.94 5.71 11.06
CA ALA A 157 -11.04 6.65 10.94
C ALA A 157 -11.33 7.37 12.27
N TYR A 158 -11.33 6.65 13.39
CA TYR A 158 -11.39 7.24 14.73
C TYR A 158 -10.25 8.24 14.99
N SER A 159 -9.01 7.87 14.61
CA SER A 159 -7.86 8.76 14.75
C SER A 159 -8.03 10.05 13.94
N GLN A 160 -8.56 9.97 12.72
CA GLN A 160 -8.82 11.14 11.88
C GLN A 160 -9.96 11.99 12.46
N LEU A 161 -11.05 11.35 12.90
CA LEU A 161 -12.21 12.03 13.50
C LEU A 161 -11.82 12.84 14.75
N HIS A 162 -10.93 12.29 15.57
CA HIS A 162 -10.38 13.01 16.73
C HIS A 162 -9.47 14.17 16.30
N LYS A 163 -8.53 13.93 15.38
CA LYS A 163 -7.57 14.95 14.91
C LYS A 163 -8.25 16.12 14.21
N MET A 164 -9.40 15.91 13.58
CA MET A 164 -10.18 16.93 12.89
C MET A 164 -10.45 18.15 13.78
N THR A 165 -10.59 17.95 15.09
CA THR A 165 -10.82 19.02 16.06
C THR A 165 -9.67 19.32 17.01
N THR A 166 -8.85 18.32 17.34
CA THR A 166 -7.85 18.48 18.40
C THR A 166 -6.44 18.77 17.89
N LYS A 167 -6.15 18.49 16.62
CA LYS A 167 -4.81 18.72 16.10
C LYS A 167 -4.60 20.20 15.79
N ASN A 168 -3.59 20.78 16.44
CA ASN A 168 -3.16 22.15 16.16
C ASN A 168 -2.82 22.30 14.67
N PRO A 169 -3.50 23.22 13.95
CA PRO A 169 -3.23 23.43 12.53
C PRO A 169 -1.86 24.09 12.33
N VAL A 170 -1.20 23.76 11.22
CA VAL A 170 0.08 24.36 10.80
C VAL A 170 0.01 24.67 9.31
N GLY A 171 0.68 25.75 8.88
CA GLY A 171 0.66 26.21 7.48
C GLY A 171 -0.77 26.49 6.99
N HIS A 172 -1.08 26.09 5.75
CA HIS A 172 -2.41 26.26 5.15
C HIS A 172 -3.57 25.62 5.93
N ARG A 173 -3.30 24.70 6.86
CA ARG A 173 -4.37 24.14 7.70
C ARG A 173 -4.93 25.14 8.70
N VAL A 174 -4.23 26.24 8.99
CA VAL A 174 -4.71 27.32 9.87
C VAL A 174 -5.88 28.04 9.21
N GLU A 175 -5.69 28.48 7.96
CA GLU A 175 -6.71 29.15 7.14
C GLU A 175 -7.96 28.27 6.98
N ILE A 176 -7.78 26.95 6.77
CA ILE A 176 -8.88 25.98 6.69
C ILE A 176 -9.68 25.94 8.01
N ARG A 177 -8.98 25.87 9.15
CA ARG A 177 -9.63 25.80 10.47
C ARG A 177 -10.40 27.07 10.78
N GLU A 178 -9.85 28.23 10.41
CA GLU A 178 -10.51 29.53 10.57
C GLU A 178 -11.74 29.66 9.66
N ALA A 179 -11.66 29.18 8.42
CA ALA A 179 -12.75 29.26 7.45
C ALA A 179 -13.94 28.35 7.78
N TYR A 180 -13.68 27.11 8.21
CA TYR A 180 -14.72 26.09 8.34
C TYR A 180 -14.99 25.66 9.79
N GLY A 181 -14.20 26.12 10.75
CA GLY A 181 -14.29 25.67 12.15
C GLY A 181 -13.69 24.28 12.41
N PHE A 182 -13.33 23.53 11.35
CA PHE A 182 -12.66 22.24 11.46
C PHE A 182 -11.71 21.90 10.31
N ASP A 183 -10.87 20.87 10.49
CA ASP A 183 -9.91 20.46 9.46
C ASP A 183 -10.56 19.49 8.45
N VAL A 184 -10.95 20.04 7.30
CA VAL A 184 -11.62 19.30 6.23
C VAL A 184 -10.76 18.19 5.61
N LYS A 185 -9.42 18.21 5.77
CA LYS A 185 -8.54 17.12 5.30
C LYS A 185 -8.66 15.91 6.21
N PHE A 186 -8.75 16.12 7.53
CA PHE A 186 -9.05 15.03 8.45
C PHE A 186 -10.46 14.47 8.23
N ALA A 187 -11.46 15.35 8.03
CA ALA A 187 -12.83 14.94 7.71
C ALA A 187 -12.92 14.09 6.43
N TYR A 188 -12.24 14.53 5.37
CA TYR A 188 -12.10 13.79 4.11
C TYR A 188 -11.59 12.37 4.36
N HIS A 189 -10.54 12.20 5.17
CA HIS A 189 -9.97 10.89 5.45
C HIS A 189 -10.92 9.99 6.25
N VAL A 190 -11.76 10.54 7.13
CA VAL A 190 -12.79 9.76 7.84
C VAL A 190 -13.74 9.09 6.85
N VAL A 191 -14.36 9.89 5.98
CA VAL A 191 -15.35 9.39 5.01
C VAL A 191 -14.68 8.46 3.98
N ARG A 192 -13.48 8.81 3.53
CA ARG A 192 -12.68 7.99 2.60
C ARG A 192 -12.48 6.57 3.14
N LEU A 193 -11.96 6.45 4.37
CA LEU A 193 -11.68 5.16 5.01
C LEU A 193 -12.93 4.30 5.19
N LEU A 194 -14.05 4.89 5.61
CA LEU A 194 -15.30 4.15 5.81
C LEU A 194 -15.88 3.64 4.49
N ASN A 195 -15.81 4.44 3.43
CA ASN A 195 -16.28 4.03 2.12
C ASN A 195 -15.37 3.00 1.44
N GLU A 196 -14.06 3.09 1.66
CA GLU A 196 -13.09 2.10 1.16
C GLU A 196 -13.36 0.73 1.79
N VAL A 197 -13.48 0.67 3.12
CA VAL A 197 -13.71 -0.62 3.79
C VAL A 197 -15.09 -1.20 3.50
N GLU A 198 -16.09 -0.37 3.21
CA GLU A 198 -17.37 -0.83 2.68
C GLU A 198 -17.21 -1.58 1.35
N GLN A 199 -16.45 -1.02 0.41
CA GLN A 199 -16.16 -1.67 -0.87
C GLN A 199 -15.45 -3.01 -0.66
N ILE A 200 -14.45 -3.04 0.24
CA ILE A 200 -13.75 -4.28 0.59
C ILE A 200 -14.76 -5.32 1.10
N LEU A 201 -15.58 -4.97 2.09
CA LEU A 201 -16.47 -5.94 2.74
C LEU A 201 -17.60 -6.45 1.83
N ILE A 202 -18.11 -5.62 0.92
CA ILE A 202 -19.22 -5.97 0.02
C ILE A 202 -18.70 -6.67 -1.26
N GLU A 203 -17.67 -6.10 -1.88
CA GLU A 203 -17.27 -6.45 -3.25
C GLU A 203 -15.97 -7.24 -3.28
N GLY A 204 -15.16 -7.14 -2.23
CA GLY A 204 -13.80 -7.68 -2.24
C GLY A 204 -12.93 -6.98 -3.29
N ASP A 205 -13.17 -5.70 -3.54
CA ASP A 205 -12.40 -4.86 -4.47
C ASP A 205 -12.37 -3.41 -3.97
N ILE A 206 -11.50 -2.58 -4.55
CA ILE A 206 -11.39 -1.16 -4.22
C ILE A 206 -11.35 -0.33 -5.51
N ASP A 207 -12.32 0.57 -5.66
CA ASP A 207 -12.25 1.68 -6.61
C ASP A 207 -12.01 2.99 -5.85
N LEU A 208 -10.77 3.48 -5.92
CA LEU A 208 -10.34 4.70 -5.24
C LEU A 208 -11.06 5.96 -5.75
N GLN A 209 -11.61 5.95 -6.96
CA GLN A 209 -12.22 7.13 -7.58
C GLN A 209 -13.75 7.17 -7.46
N ARG A 210 -14.37 6.07 -7.00
CA ARG A 210 -15.83 5.93 -6.88
C ARG A 210 -16.50 7.10 -6.18
N ASN A 211 -15.95 7.51 -5.04
CA ASN A 211 -16.56 8.51 -4.17
C ASN A 211 -15.94 9.91 -4.33
N ARG A 212 -15.21 10.18 -5.42
CA ARG A 212 -14.41 11.41 -5.59
C ARG A 212 -15.20 12.70 -5.37
N GLU A 213 -16.45 12.80 -5.83
CA GLU A 213 -17.23 14.04 -5.69
C GLU A 213 -17.74 14.25 -4.27
N GLN A 214 -18.16 13.19 -3.57
CA GLN A 214 -18.45 13.26 -2.14
C GLN A 214 -17.20 13.74 -1.40
N LEU A 215 -16.05 13.14 -1.68
CA LEU A 215 -14.80 13.52 -1.05
C LEU A 215 -14.36 14.96 -1.36
N LYS A 216 -14.56 15.45 -2.59
CA LYS A 216 -14.31 16.85 -2.95
C LYS A 216 -15.26 17.81 -2.24
N SER A 217 -16.54 17.48 -2.09
CA SER A 217 -17.50 18.32 -1.36
C SER A 217 -17.06 18.59 0.07
N ILE A 218 -16.54 17.57 0.77
CA ILE A 218 -15.95 17.71 2.10
C ILE A 218 -14.73 18.63 2.06
N ARG A 219 -13.82 18.44 1.09
CA ARG A 219 -12.63 19.31 0.93
C ARG A 219 -12.97 20.77 0.62
N ARG A 220 -14.14 21.03 0.01
CA ARG A 220 -14.66 22.39 -0.24
C ARG A 220 -15.38 23.01 0.98
N GLY A 221 -15.53 22.24 2.06
CA GLY A 221 -16.23 22.68 3.27
C GLY A 221 -17.75 22.72 3.13
N GLU A 222 -18.31 21.97 2.18
CA GLU A 222 -19.77 21.88 1.99
C GLU A 222 -20.46 21.05 3.09
N TRP A 223 -19.67 20.28 3.85
CA TRP A 223 -20.11 19.49 4.99
C TRP A 223 -19.73 20.19 6.29
N LYS A 224 -20.63 20.13 7.26
CA LYS A 224 -20.39 20.56 8.65
C LYS A 224 -19.72 19.47 9.45
N GLU A 225 -19.08 19.85 10.55
CA GLU A 225 -18.46 18.91 11.47
C GLU A 225 -19.47 17.85 11.97
N GLU A 226 -20.68 18.28 12.32
CA GLU A 226 -21.74 17.42 12.83
C GLU A 226 -22.15 16.36 11.80
N GLU A 227 -22.22 16.73 10.51
CA GLU A 227 -22.57 15.82 9.43
C GLU A 227 -21.49 14.74 9.24
N ILE A 228 -20.22 15.08 9.42
CA ILE A 228 -19.12 14.09 9.39
C ILE A 228 -19.22 13.12 10.56
N ARG A 229 -19.55 13.62 11.76
CA ARG A 229 -19.73 12.77 12.96
C ARG A 229 -20.94 11.86 12.83
N GLU A 230 -22.05 12.37 12.31
CA GLU A 230 -23.25 11.58 12.04
C GLU A 230 -23.00 10.52 10.97
N TYR A 231 -22.32 10.90 9.86
CA TYR A 231 -21.92 9.95 8.82
C TYR A 231 -21.06 8.82 9.38
N PHE A 232 -20.07 9.15 10.22
CA PHE A 232 -19.23 8.18 10.90
C PHE A 232 -20.06 7.21 11.74
N ALA A 233 -20.92 7.72 12.63
CA ALA A 233 -21.73 6.91 13.53
C ALA A 233 -22.73 6.01 12.78
N ASN A 234 -23.29 6.50 11.67
CA ASN A 234 -24.18 5.72 10.82
C ASN A 234 -23.43 4.61 10.08
N LYS A 235 -22.35 4.96 9.38
CA LYS A 235 -21.52 4.00 8.65
C LYS A 235 -20.89 2.96 9.55
N GLU A 236 -20.44 3.33 10.75
CA GLU A 236 -19.90 2.36 11.70
C GLU A 236 -20.93 1.28 12.03
N ARG A 237 -22.18 1.65 12.34
CA ARG A 237 -23.25 0.68 12.63
C ARG A 237 -23.54 -0.24 11.45
N ASP A 238 -23.53 0.30 10.24
CA ASP A 238 -23.76 -0.48 9.01
C ASP A 238 -22.58 -1.41 8.72
N LEU A 239 -21.34 -0.93 8.90
CA LEU A 239 -20.12 -1.70 8.70
C LEU A 239 -19.94 -2.82 9.73
N GLU A 240 -20.42 -2.66 10.97
CA GLU A 240 -20.46 -3.77 11.93
C GLU A 240 -21.36 -4.91 11.44
N LYS A 241 -22.51 -4.60 10.82
CA LYS A 241 -23.40 -5.61 10.24
C LYS A 241 -22.76 -6.25 9.00
N LEU A 242 -22.23 -5.43 8.08
CA LEU A 242 -21.55 -5.90 6.88
C LEU A 242 -20.34 -6.75 7.22
N TYR A 243 -19.59 -6.43 8.27
CA TYR A 243 -18.50 -7.26 8.75
C TYR A 243 -19.00 -8.65 9.11
N VAL A 244 -20.13 -8.80 9.81
CA VAL A 244 -20.67 -10.14 10.12
C VAL A 244 -21.10 -10.88 8.84
N GLU A 245 -21.80 -10.20 7.94
CA GLU A 245 -22.41 -10.77 6.73
C GLU A 245 -21.42 -11.01 5.57
N SER A 246 -20.26 -10.34 5.58
CA SER A 246 -19.28 -10.41 4.49
C SER A 246 -18.76 -11.83 4.28
N LYS A 247 -18.64 -12.19 3.00
CA LYS A 247 -18.11 -13.46 2.49
C LYS A 247 -16.58 -13.49 2.39
N LEU A 248 -15.90 -12.37 2.64
CA LEU A 248 -14.45 -12.32 2.66
C LEU A 248 -13.87 -13.26 3.73
N PRO A 249 -12.63 -13.76 3.56
CA PRO A 249 -11.97 -14.54 4.59
C PRO A 249 -11.78 -13.69 5.85
N HIS A 250 -11.79 -14.34 7.02
CA HIS A 250 -11.62 -13.64 8.31
C HIS A 250 -10.22 -13.00 8.45
N SER A 251 -9.20 -13.75 8.04
CA SER A 251 -7.78 -13.38 8.08
C SER A 251 -7.14 -13.61 6.71
N PRO A 252 -5.99 -12.97 6.41
CA PRO A 252 -5.28 -13.23 5.17
C PRO A 252 -4.77 -14.68 5.13
N ASP A 253 -4.63 -15.23 3.92
CA ASP A 253 -3.96 -16.51 3.70
C ASP A 253 -2.45 -16.28 3.65
N GLU A 254 -1.82 -16.24 4.82
CA GLU A 254 -0.38 -15.96 4.97
C GLU A 254 0.47 -16.94 4.16
N ALA A 255 0.06 -18.21 4.06
CA ALA A 255 0.79 -19.21 3.29
C ALA A 255 0.82 -18.86 1.79
N LYS A 256 -0.32 -18.47 1.21
CA LYS A 256 -0.36 -18.03 -0.20
C LYS A 256 0.38 -16.73 -0.43
N ILE A 257 0.27 -15.76 0.49
CA ILE A 257 0.99 -14.48 0.38
C ILE A 257 2.50 -14.69 0.49
N LYS A 258 2.94 -15.55 1.42
CA LYS A 258 4.35 -15.96 1.54
C LYS A 258 4.83 -16.65 0.27
N LYS A 259 4.03 -17.55 -0.32
CA LYS A 259 4.37 -18.17 -1.61
C LYS A 259 4.57 -17.13 -2.71
N LEU A 260 3.64 -16.19 -2.87
CA LEU A 260 3.77 -15.08 -3.82
C LEU A 260 5.05 -14.26 -3.59
N LEU A 261 5.36 -13.95 -2.32
CA LEU A 261 6.57 -13.22 -1.97
C LEU A 261 7.83 -14.00 -2.38
N LEU A 262 7.88 -15.31 -2.12
CA LEU A 262 9.00 -16.15 -2.52
C LEU A 262 9.16 -16.20 -4.04
N GLU A 263 8.08 -16.37 -4.78
CA GLU A 263 8.09 -16.33 -6.26
C GLU A 263 8.60 -14.97 -6.77
N CYS A 264 8.24 -13.86 -6.12
CA CYS A 264 8.75 -12.53 -6.46
C CYS A 264 10.26 -12.40 -6.22
N LEU A 265 10.76 -12.94 -5.09
CA LEU A 265 12.18 -12.92 -4.76
C LEU A 265 12.98 -13.82 -5.71
N GLU A 266 12.45 -14.99 -6.09
CA GLU A 266 13.07 -15.91 -7.04
C GLU A 266 13.10 -15.32 -8.45
N GLU A 267 12.03 -14.67 -8.89
CA GLU A 267 12.02 -13.93 -10.16
C GLU A 267 13.08 -12.82 -10.21
N HIS A 268 13.37 -12.18 -9.07
CA HIS A 268 14.37 -11.11 -9.00
C HIS A 268 15.81 -11.62 -8.85
N TYR A 269 16.05 -12.59 -7.98
CA TYR A 269 17.39 -13.08 -7.66
C TYR A 269 17.83 -14.31 -8.48
N GLY A 270 16.93 -14.94 -9.22
CA GLY A 270 17.07 -16.32 -9.68
C GLY A 270 16.87 -17.31 -8.53
N ASN A 271 17.49 -18.49 -8.65
CA ASN A 271 17.29 -19.61 -7.72
C ASN A 271 17.55 -19.22 -6.23
N LEU A 272 16.62 -19.62 -5.35
CA LEU A 272 16.64 -19.43 -3.89
C LEU A 272 16.85 -20.71 -3.07
N GLU A 273 17.03 -21.87 -3.70
CA GLU A 273 17.20 -23.18 -3.05
C GLU A 273 18.33 -23.20 -2.02
N ASP A 274 19.44 -22.50 -2.28
CA ASP A 274 20.58 -22.41 -1.35
C ASP A 274 20.31 -21.51 -0.13
N CYS A 275 19.25 -20.69 -0.17
CA CYS A 275 18.95 -19.67 0.84
C CYS A 275 17.76 -20.03 1.73
N ILE A 276 16.87 -20.90 1.23
CA ILE A 276 15.59 -21.22 1.87
C ILE A 276 15.36 -22.71 1.83
N ILE A 277 15.28 -23.33 3.01
CA ILE A 277 14.76 -24.69 3.13
C ILE A 277 13.24 -24.61 3.07
N ASN A 278 12.62 -25.24 2.08
CA ASN A 278 11.17 -25.43 2.06
C ASN A 278 10.82 -26.75 2.78
N PRO A 279 10.40 -26.71 4.06
CA PRO A 279 10.15 -27.93 4.84
C PRO A 279 9.02 -28.78 4.26
N ASP A 280 8.08 -28.16 3.53
CA ASP A 280 6.93 -28.84 2.92
C ASP A 280 7.16 -29.20 1.45
N ALA A 281 8.34 -28.93 0.87
CA ALA A 281 8.63 -29.23 -0.54
C ALA A 281 8.39 -30.69 -0.88
N ALA A 282 8.86 -31.60 -0.02
CA ALA A 282 8.66 -33.04 -0.19
C ALA A 282 7.17 -33.40 -0.14
N ILE A 283 6.40 -32.76 0.75
CA ILE A 283 4.96 -33.03 0.92
C ILE A 283 4.16 -32.50 -0.27
N SER A 284 4.48 -31.29 -0.77
CA SER A 284 3.86 -30.72 -1.97
C SER A 284 4.21 -31.54 -3.22
N ALA A 285 5.48 -31.92 -3.40
CA ALA A 285 5.90 -32.76 -4.53
C ALA A 285 5.18 -34.12 -4.51
N LEU A 286 5.04 -34.74 -3.33
CA LEU A 286 4.28 -35.98 -3.18
C LEU A 286 2.79 -35.80 -3.55
N ARG A 287 2.15 -34.69 -3.14
CA ARG A 287 0.75 -34.40 -3.51
C ARG A 287 0.57 -34.17 -5.01
N GLU A 288 1.50 -33.49 -5.66
CA GLU A 288 1.46 -33.27 -7.11
C GLU A 288 1.62 -34.59 -7.88
N ILE A 289 2.57 -35.43 -7.46
CA ILE A 289 2.75 -36.78 -8.02
C ILE A 289 1.47 -37.62 -7.82
N GLN A 290 0.88 -37.58 -6.63
CA GLN A 290 -0.34 -38.33 -6.33
C GLN A 290 -1.53 -37.85 -7.18
N THR A 291 -1.68 -36.54 -7.35
CA THR A 291 -2.72 -35.94 -8.21
C THR A 291 -2.52 -36.32 -9.69
N ALA A 292 -1.27 -36.34 -10.16
CA ALA A 292 -0.94 -36.79 -11.51
C ALA A 292 -1.25 -38.29 -11.70
N LEU A 293 -0.94 -39.12 -10.70
CA LEU A 293 -1.25 -40.56 -10.72
C LEU A 293 -2.76 -40.82 -10.74
N GLU A 294 -3.56 -40.06 -9.98
CA GLU A 294 -5.03 -40.17 -10.01
C GLU A 294 -5.60 -39.86 -11.39
N LYS A 295 -5.13 -38.78 -12.04
CA LYS A 295 -5.54 -38.43 -13.42
C LYS A 295 -5.23 -39.52 -14.44
N VAL A 296 -4.14 -40.26 -14.25
CA VAL A 296 -3.76 -41.36 -15.15
C VAL A 296 -4.54 -42.63 -14.81
N LYS A 297 -4.93 -42.82 -13.55
CA LYS A 297 -5.73 -43.96 -13.11
C LYS A 297 -7.13 -43.97 -13.71
N ASP A 298 -7.69 -42.80 -13.99
CA ASP A 298 -8.98 -42.65 -14.70
C ASP A 298 -8.87 -42.88 -16.22
N LEU A 299 -7.66 -43.02 -16.76
CA LEU A 299 -7.37 -43.31 -18.17
C LEU A 299 -7.05 -44.79 -18.43
N ILE A 300 -7.01 -45.63 -17.39
CA ILE A 300 -6.74 -47.08 -17.44
C ILE A 300 -8.01 -47.82 -17.03
#